data_AF-A0A4Y1Z9R3-F1
#
_entry.id   AF-A0A4Y1Z9R3-F1
#
_cell.length_a   1.000
_cell.length_b   1.000
_cell.length_c   1.000
_cell.angle_alpha   90.00
_cell.angle_beta   90.00
_cell.angle_gamma   90.00
#
_symmetry.space_group_name_H-M   'P 1'
#
loop_
_entity.id
_entity.type
_entity.pdbx_description
1 polymer ?
#
loop_
_entity_poly.entity_id
_entity_poly.type
_entity_poly.pdbx_seq_one_letter_code
_entity_poly.pdbx_strand_id
1 'polypeptide(L)'
;MSADHPLNQMRQEQPGMLINEWDRINKDNPEHALAIINDPDLDFPVLYMLRDQLDTRSEALESRPRIALSQIRNILHGADLGMDQMASFANQHHQVVEAMHWMLSTGWKT
;
A
#
# COMPACT_ATOMS: atom_id res chain seq x y z
N MET A 1 -2.72 -11.14 -13.26
CA MET A 1 -3.32 -11.92 -12.16
C MET A 1 -2.45 -11.64 -10.95
N SER A 2 -2.97 -11.07 -9.85
CA SER A 2 -2.18 -10.74 -8.64
C SER A 2 -2.12 -11.93 -7.68
N ALA A 3 -2.05 -13.14 -8.25
CA ALA A 3 -2.39 -14.39 -7.57
C ALA A 3 -1.29 -14.94 -6.66
N ASP A 4 -0.08 -14.36 -6.68
CA ASP A 4 1.07 -14.95 -5.98
C ASP A 4 1.40 -14.29 -4.63
N HIS A 5 0.74 -13.17 -4.28
CA HIS A 5 1.01 -12.52 -3.00
C HIS A 5 0.15 -13.11 -1.86
N PRO A 6 0.74 -13.64 -0.77
CA PRO A 6 -0.01 -14.31 0.30
C PRO A 6 -1.14 -13.47 0.91
N LEU A 7 -0.90 -12.17 1.09
CA LEU A 7 -1.92 -11.25 1.62
C LEU A 7 -3.02 -10.94 0.61
N ASN A 8 -2.76 -10.99 -0.70
CA ASN A 8 -3.81 -10.82 -1.71
C ASN A 8 -4.75 -12.01 -1.73
N GLN A 9 -4.20 -13.22 -1.64
CA GLN A 9 -4.98 -14.44 -1.54
C GLN A 9 -5.83 -14.43 -0.27
N MET A 10 -5.23 -14.07 0.87
CA MET A 10 -5.96 -13.95 2.13
C MET A 10 -7.06 -12.89 2.06
N ARG A 11 -6.85 -11.77 1.35
CA ARG A 11 -7.91 -10.78 1.13
C ARG A 11 -9.11 -11.37 0.39
N GLN A 12 -8.85 -12.20 -0.62
CA GLN A 12 -9.90 -12.82 -1.43
C GLN A 12 -10.67 -13.89 -0.64
N GLU A 13 -9.96 -14.71 0.13
CA GLU A 13 -10.54 -15.86 0.82
C GLU A 13 -11.10 -15.51 2.20
N GLN A 14 -10.38 -14.72 2.99
CA GLN A 14 -10.64 -14.45 4.41
C GLN A 14 -10.24 -13.01 4.81
N PRO A 15 -10.92 -11.98 4.29
CA PRO A 15 -10.53 -10.58 4.51
C PRO A 15 -10.45 -10.17 5.99
N GLY A 16 -11.28 -10.76 6.86
CA GLY A 16 -11.25 -10.49 8.30
C GLY A 16 -10.00 -11.01 9.03
N MET A 17 -9.26 -11.96 8.45
CA MET A 17 -8.04 -12.51 9.03
C MET A 17 -6.79 -11.72 8.65
N LEU A 18 -6.91 -10.82 7.67
CA LEU A 18 -5.79 -10.12 7.06
C LEU A 18 -5.04 -9.22 8.06
N ILE A 19 -5.77 -8.58 8.97
CA ILE A 19 -5.19 -7.77 10.05
C ILE A 19 -4.43 -8.67 11.03
N ASN A 20 -5.02 -9.79 11.43
CA ASN A 20 -4.39 -10.72 12.39
C ASN A 20 -3.12 -11.35 11.83
N GLU A 21 -3.12 -11.72 10.55
CA GLU A 21 -1.95 -12.28 9.89
C GLU A 21 -0.85 -11.23 9.71
N TRP A 22 -1.22 -10.00 9.34
CA TRP A 22 -0.27 -8.89 9.29
C TRP A 22 0.35 -8.62 10.67
N ASP A 23 -0.46 -8.59 11.73
CA ASP A 23 0.02 -8.38 13.10
C ASP A 23 0.98 -9.50 13.53
N ARG A 24 0.68 -10.75 13.15
CA ARG A 24 1.55 -11.90 13.37
C ARG A 24 2.89 -11.74 12.66
N ILE A 25 2.88 -11.53 11.34
CA ILE A 25 4.09 -11.35 10.51
C ILE A 25 4.93 -10.19 11.04
N ASN A 26 4.29 -9.06 11.35
CA ASN A 26 4.96 -7.87 11.84
C ASN A 26 5.57 -8.06 13.23
N LYS A 27 4.91 -8.79 14.12
CA LYS A 27 5.43 -9.09 15.46
C LYS A 27 6.59 -10.09 15.40
N ASP A 28 6.49 -11.11 14.55
CA ASP A 28 7.48 -12.18 14.42
C ASP A 28 8.75 -11.68 13.71
N ASN A 29 8.58 -10.90 12.62
CA ASN A 29 9.68 -10.35 11.85
C ASN A 29 9.31 -9.01 11.19
N PRO A 30 9.60 -7.86 11.84
CA PRO A 30 9.31 -6.54 11.30
C PRO A 30 9.96 -6.23 9.95
N GLU A 31 11.16 -6.74 9.69
CA GLU A 31 11.88 -6.53 8.43
C GLU A 31 11.21 -7.29 7.29
N HIS A 32 10.74 -8.51 7.55
CA HIS A 32 9.98 -9.29 6.59
C HIS A 32 8.62 -8.65 6.29
N ALA A 33 7.92 -8.14 7.31
CA ALA A 33 6.69 -7.38 7.12
C ALA A 33 6.93 -6.14 6.24
N LEU A 34 8.04 -5.43 6.46
CA LEU A 34 8.42 -4.28 5.65
C LEU A 34 8.74 -4.68 4.20
N ALA A 35 9.42 -5.81 3.98
CA ALA A 35 9.67 -6.32 2.63
C ALA A 35 8.36 -6.66 1.90
N ILE A 36 7.44 -7.34 2.60
CA ILE A 36 6.12 -7.71 2.07
C ILE A 36 5.29 -6.48 1.68
N ILE A 37 5.26 -5.43 2.51
CA ILE A 37 4.41 -4.27 2.20
C ILE A 37 4.95 -3.40 1.05
N ASN A 38 6.24 -3.53 0.75
CA ASN A 38 6.85 -2.87 -0.40
C ASN A 38 6.80 -3.77 -1.66
N ASP A 39 6.28 -4.99 -1.55
CA ASP A 39 6.16 -5.91 -2.67
C ASP A 39 5.27 -5.31 -3.78
N PRO A 40 5.76 -5.20 -5.03
CA PRO A 40 4.97 -4.70 -6.15
C PRO A 40 3.70 -5.49 -6.47
N ASP A 41 3.64 -6.76 -6.08
CA ASP A 41 2.52 -7.63 -6.39
C ASP A 41 1.42 -7.55 -5.33
N LEU A 42 1.63 -6.85 -4.22
CA LEU A 42 0.60 -6.58 -3.22
C LEU A 42 -0.52 -5.71 -3.83
N ASP A 43 -1.79 -6.05 -3.55
CA ASP A 43 -2.94 -5.35 -4.10
C ASP A 43 -3.30 -4.11 -3.23
N PHE A 44 -3.74 -3.03 -3.87
CA PHE A 44 -4.13 -1.80 -3.17
C PHE A 44 -5.22 -1.97 -2.10
N PRO A 45 -6.32 -2.73 -2.33
CA PRO A 45 -7.30 -3.00 -1.29
C PRO A 45 -6.70 -3.65 -0.03
N VAL A 46 -5.58 -4.38 -0.17
CA VAL A 46 -4.86 -4.92 0.99
C VAL A 46 -4.19 -3.80 1.78
N LEU A 47 -3.46 -2.90 1.10
CA LEU A 47 -2.85 -1.74 1.76
C LEU A 47 -3.88 -0.89 2.51
N TYR A 48 -5.06 -0.69 1.91
CA TYR A 48 -6.13 0.06 2.53
C TYR A 48 -6.60 -0.57 3.84
N MET A 49 -6.80 -1.89 3.87
CA MET A 49 -7.20 -2.61 5.08
C MET A 49 -6.13 -2.59 6.17
N LEU A 50 -4.86 -2.39 5.80
CA LEU A 50 -3.72 -2.30 6.72
C LEU A 50 -3.33 -0.86 7.09
N ARG A 51 -4.04 0.16 6.57
CA ARG A 51 -3.68 1.60 6.66
C ARG A 51 -3.28 2.05 8.07
N ASP A 52 -4.09 1.76 9.07
CA ASP A 52 -3.89 2.28 10.43
C ASP A 52 -2.59 1.76 11.06
N GLN A 53 -2.15 0.55 10.68
CA GLN A 53 -0.87 -0.01 11.08
C GLN A 53 0.29 0.60 10.28
N LEU A 54 0.07 0.89 9.00
CA LEU A 54 1.08 1.49 8.10
C LEU A 54 1.37 2.96 8.41
N ASP A 55 0.39 3.70 8.94
CA ASP A 55 0.58 5.08 9.37
C ASP A 55 1.67 5.21 10.44
N THR A 56 1.85 4.18 11.28
CA THR A 56 2.93 4.15 12.29
C THR A 56 4.35 4.02 11.69
N ARG A 57 4.46 3.66 10.40
CA ARG A 57 5.74 3.41 9.70
C ARG A 57 5.85 4.11 8.35
N SER A 58 5.01 5.11 8.09
CA SER A 58 4.94 5.79 6.78
C SER A 58 6.30 6.29 6.25
N GLU A 59 7.23 6.65 7.14
CA GLU A 59 8.59 7.10 6.81
C GLU A 59 9.53 5.97 6.31
N ALA A 60 9.20 4.70 6.57
CA ALA A 60 10.00 3.54 6.20
C ALA A 60 9.53 2.85 4.90
N LEU A 61 8.40 3.29 4.32
CA LEU A 61 7.85 2.72 3.08
C LEU A 61 8.58 3.24 1.84
N GLU A 62 8.69 2.41 0.80
CA GLU A 62 9.13 2.86 -0.53
C GLU A 62 8.15 3.88 -1.15
N SER A 63 8.59 4.58 -2.20
CA SER A 63 7.85 5.73 -2.75
C SER A 63 6.44 5.36 -3.20
N ARG A 64 6.25 4.22 -3.88
CA ARG A 64 4.96 3.84 -4.45
C ARG A 64 3.90 3.51 -3.38
N PRO A 65 4.13 2.64 -2.38
CA PRO A 65 3.19 2.43 -1.27
C PRO A 65 2.92 3.70 -0.47
N ARG A 66 3.96 4.53 -0.25
CA ARG A 66 3.83 5.82 0.46
C ARG A 66 2.93 6.80 -0.28
N ILE A 67 3.09 6.92 -1.59
CA ILE A 67 2.24 7.75 -2.45
C ILE A 67 0.81 7.22 -2.42
N ALA A 68 0.60 5.91 -2.56
CA ALA A 68 -0.74 5.32 -2.52
C ALA A 68 -1.48 5.56 -1.19
N LEU A 69 -0.83 5.32 -0.04
CA LEU A 69 -1.40 5.63 1.27
C LEU A 69 -1.71 7.11 1.44
N SER A 70 -0.83 7.97 0.93
CA SER A 70 -1.05 9.39 1.03
C SER A 70 -2.19 9.87 0.13
N GLN A 71 -2.33 9.31 -1.07
CA GLN A 71 -3.48 9.58 -1.93
C GLN A 71 -4.81 9.11 -1.29
N ILE A 72 -4.83 7.96 -0.61
CA ILE A 72 -5.99 7.55 0.21
C ILE A 72 -6.32 8.63 1.24
N ARG A 73 -5.32 9.11 1.98
CA ARG A 73 -5.51 10.14 3.01
C ARG A 73 -5.97 11.48 2.40
N ASN A 74 -5.43 11.85 1.25
CA ASN A 74 -5.78 13.06 0.52
C ASN A 74 -7.25 13.02 0.07
N ILE A 75 -7.74 11.86 -0.40
CA ILE A 75 -9.15 11.67 -0.79
C ILE A 75 -10.07 11.67 0.44
N LEU A 76 -9.69 10.96 1.51
CA LEU A 76 -10.54 10.82 2.70
C LEU A 76 -10.59 12.08 3.58
N HIS A 77 -9.52 12.85 3.61
CA HIS A 77 -9.34 13.97 4.54
C HIS A 77 -9.06 15.32 3.87
N GLY A 78 -8.90 15.37 2.54
CA GLY A 78 -8.59 16.62 1.82
C GLY A 78 -7.21 17.20 2.15
N ALA A 79 -6.19 16.35 2.20
CA ALA A 79 -4.79 16.72 2.47
C ALA A 79 -3.89 16.60 1.22
N ASP A 80 -2.64 17.07 1.28
CA ASP A 80 -1.60 16.96 0.22
C ASP A 80 -0.36 16.21 0.76
N LEU A 81 -0.54 14.97 1.20
CA LEU A 81 0.50 14.15 1.80
C LEU A 81 1.25 13.30 0.74
N GLY A 82 2.50 12.90 1.04
CA GLY A 82 3.22 11.81 0.35
C GLY A 82 4.01 12.14 -0.90
N MET A 83 4.01 13.39 -1.36
CA MET A 83 4.80 13.81 -2.52
C MET A 83 6.20 14.25 -2.09
N ASP A 84 7.22 13.74 -2.78
CA ASP A 84 8.58 14.27 -2.64
C ASP A 84 8.64 15.66 -3.28
N GLN A 85 8.61 16.70 -2.45
CA GLN A 85 8.62 18.09 -2.91
C GLN A 85 9.94 18.53 -3.57
N MET A 86 11.01 17.74 -3.47
CA MET A 86 12.29 18.02 -4.11
C MET A 86 12.38 17.43 -5.52
N ALA A 87 11.49 16.49 -5.88
CA ALA A 87 11.43 15.90 -7.21
C ALA A 87 10.86 16.90 -8.24
N SER A 88 11.25 16.75 -9.51
CA SER A 88 10.65 17.54 -10.59
C SER A 88 9.16 17.23 -10.73
N PHE A 89 8.37 18.21 -11.19
CA PHE A 89 6.94 18.00 -11.43
C PHE A 89 6.66 16.79 -12.33
N ALA A 90 7.48 16.56 -13.36
CA ALA A 90 7.34 15.41 -14.25
C ALA A 90 7.51 14.08 -13.51
N ASN A 91 8.50 13.99 -12.60
CA ASN A 91 8.75 12.79 -11.81
C ASN A 91 7.64 12.57 -10.76
N GLN A 92 7.21 13.63 -10.07
CA GLN A 92 6.08 13.57 -9.14
C GLN A 92 4.81 13.10 -9.86
N HIS A 93 4.49 13.71 -11.01
CA HIS A 93 3.35 13.34 -11.83
C HIS A 93 3.44 11.89 -12.30
N HIS A 94 4.60 11.43 -12.78
CA HIS A 94 4.79 10.06 -13.21
C HIS A 94 4.56 9.05 -12.07
N GLN A 95 5.15 9.29 -10.90
CA GLN A 95 4.97 8.41 -9.74
C GLN A 95 3.52 8.38 -9.24
N VAL A 96 2.84 9.52 -9.27
CA VAL A 96 1.41 9.61 -8.94
C VAL A 96 0.58 8.82 -9.95
N VAL A 97 0.82 9.00 -11.25
CA VAL A 97 0.09 8.28 -12.31
C VAL A 97 0.34 6.77 -12.23
N GLU A 98 1.57 6.33 -11.98
CA GLU A 98 1.88 4.90 -11.80
C GLU A 98 1.21 4.34 -10.56
N ALA A 99 1.22 5.06 -9.43
CA ALA A 99 0.51 4.66 -8.23
C ALA A 99 -1.00 4.57 -8.48
N MET A 100 -1.60 5.55 -9.17
CA MET A 100 -3.01 5.51 -9.55
C MET A 100 -3.33 4.36 -10.52
N HIS A 101 -2.48 4.10 -11.50
CA HIS A 101 -2.65 3.00 -12.43
C HIS A 101 -2.59 1.64 -11.71
N TRP A 102 -1.62 1.48 -10.81
CA TRP A 102 -1.53 0.31 -9.95
C TRP A 102 -2.78 0.16 -9.06
N MET A 103 -3.25 1.25 -8.43
CA MET A 103 -4.50 1.28 -7.65
C MET A 103 -5.72 0.83 -8.47
N LEU A 104 -5.85 1.29 -9.72
CA LEU A 104 -6.94 0.90 -10.62
C LEU A 104 -6.84 -0.58 -11.04
N SER A 105 -5.63 -1.05 -11.34
CA SER A 105 -5.40 -2.43 -11.80
C SER A 105 -5.56 -3.50 -10.71
N THR A 106 -5.37 -3.12 -9.44
CA THR A 106 -5.43 -4.02 -8.27
C THR A 106 -6.71 -3.83 -7.44
N GLY A 107 -7.31 -2.63 -7.50
CA GLY A 107 -8.55 -2.28 -6.80
C GLY A 107 -9.83 -2.77 -7.48
N TRP A 108 -9.80 -2.99 -8.80
CA TRP A 108 -10.99 -3.35 -9.57
C TRP A 108 -10.83 -4.71 -10.26
N LYS A 109 -11.02 -5.78 -9.51
CA LYS A 109 -11.41 -7.09 -10.08
C LYS A 109 -12.68 -7.54 -9.41
N THR A 110 -13.77 -7.38 -10.16
CA THR A 110 -15.03 -8.10 -9.96
C THR A 110 -14.90 -9.50 -10.55
#